data_AF-A0A8H7ADC6-F1
#
_entry.id   AF-A0A8H7ADC6-F1
#
_cell.length_a   1.000
_cell.length_b   1.000
_cell.length_c   1.000
_cell.angle_alpha   90.00
_cell.angle_beta   90.00
_cell.angle_gamma   90.00
#
_symmetry.space_group_name_H-M   'P 1'
#
loop_
_entity.id
_entity.type
_entity.pdbx_description
1 polymer ?
#
loop_
_entity_poly.entity_id
_entity_poly.type
_entity_poly.pdbx_seq_one_letter_code
_entity_poly.pdbx_strand_id
1 'polypeptide(L)'
;MLARAGAPVDITPLKDDEALGKDRNRRNKFSYNPTSQEKCPFAAHTRKTNPRSDLKPEDLKIHRIIRRGISYGPEVSPDEAATKRTTQDRGLLFACYQSNIANGFKFIQQSRHSFPGTGRRNVWRPTAVGWANNVGFPFNKPQQPGFDAIIGQTNNVGLRTMSGSNPNSVSAPLNLNEQWVGTHGREYLFVPSISALRDTFALKQKTELR
;
A
#
# COMPACT_ATOMS: atom_id res chain seq x y z
N MET A 1 1.58 0.30 10.50
CA MET A 1 3.04 0.07 10.49
C MET A 1 3.26 -1.20 11.32
N LEU A 2 4.16 -2.08 10.90
CA LEU A 2 4.56 -3.22 11.75
C LEU A 2 5.97 -2.93 12.27
N ALA A 3 6.24 -3.31 13.51
CA ALA A 3 7.61 -3.38 14.00
C ALA A 3 8.38 -4.49 13.26
N ARG A 4 9.71 -4.51 13.38
CA ARG A 4 10.57 -5.44 12.63
C ARG A 4 10.20 -6.91 12.86
N ALA A 5 9.79 -7.27 14.08
CA ALA A 5 9.36 -8.62 14.40
C ALA A 5 7.95 -9.00 13.85
N GLY A 6 7.25 -8.05 13.23
CA GLY A 6 5.90 -8.25 12.69
C GLY A 6 4.77 -7.93 13.66
N ALA A 7 5.07 -7.42 14.86
CA ALA A 7 4.08 -6.96 15.82
C ALA A 7 3.40 -5.65 15.33
N PRO A 8 2.06 -5.54 15.39
CA PRO A 8 1.39 -4.32 14.97
C PRO A 8 1.52 -3.22 16.01
N VAL A 9 1.96 -2.04 15.56
CA VAL A 9 2.08 -0.84 16.44
C VAL A 9 0.73 -0.40 17.02
N ASP A 10 -0.38 -0.78 16.39
CA ASP A 10 -1.74 -0.53 16.93
C ASP A 10 -2.03 -1.28 18.24
N ILE A 11 -1.31 -2.39 18.48
CA ILE A 11 -1.40 -3.20 19.72
C ILE A 11 -0.23 -2.84 20.66
N THR A 12 1.00 -2.80 20.14
CA THR A 12 2.22 -2.51 20.92
C THR A 12 2.94 -1.26 20.37
N PRO A 13 2.47 -0.04 20.70
CA PRO A 13 2.95 1.18 20.04
C PRO A 13 4.34 1.64 20.49
N LEU A 14 4.76 1.29 21.71
CA LEU A 14 5.96 1.86 22.33
C LEU A 14 7.19 0.94 22.30
N LYS A 15 6.98 -0.37 22.09
CA LYS A 15 8.05 -1.37 22.04
C LYS A 15 7.69 -2.53 21.13
N ASP A 16 8.68 -3.17 20.54
CA ASP A 16 8.45 -4.40 19.77
C ASP A 16 8.03 -5.56 20.69
N ASP A 17 7.27 -6.51 20.15
CA ASP A 17 6.82 -7.73 20.84
C ASP A 17 6.97 -8.91 19.88
N GLU A 18 8.10 -9.61 19.99
CA GLU A 18 8.42 -10.73 19.12
C GLU A 18 7.43 -11.90 19.25
N ALA A 19 6.92 -12.16 20.47
CA ALA A 19 5.94 -13.20 20.71
C ALA A 19 4.61 -12.87 20.02
N LEU A 20 4.19 -11.60 20.07
CA LEU A 20 3.02 -11.13 19.33
C LEU A 20 3.24 -11.21 17.81
N GLY A 21 4.41 -10.83 17.30
CA GLY A 21 4.70 -10.89 15.86
C GLY A 21 4.65 -12.31 15.26
N LYS A 22 5.06 -13.31 16.04
CA LYS A 22 5.01 -14.73 15.65
C LYS A 22 3.61 -15.35 15.81
N ASP A 23 2.77 -14.80 16.67
CA ASP A 23 1.41 -15.30 16.92
C ASP A 23 0.44 -14.96 15.77
N ARG A 24 0.10 -15.99 14.97
CA ARG A 24 -0.81 -15.88 13.83
C ARG A 24 -2.22 -15.42 14.20
N ASN A 25 -2.69 -15.74 15.41
CA ASN A 25 -4.06 -15.47 15.86
C ASN A 25 -4.20 -14.04 16.43
N ARG A 26 -3.10 -13.48 16.96
CA ARG A 26 -3.13 -12.16 17.61
C ARG A 26 -2.56 -11.04 16.73
N ARG A 27 -1.52 -11.28 15.93
CA ARG A 27 -0.78 -10.22 15.21
C ARG A 27 -1.59 -9.40 14.21
N ASN A 28 -2.77 -9.88 13.81
CA ASN A 28 -3.64 -9.17 12.87
C ASN A 28 -5.02 -8.80 13.47
N LYS A 29 -5.24 -9.07 14.76
CA LYS A 29 -6.50 -8.84 15.47
C LYS A 29 -6.58 -7.41 16.01
N PHE A 30 -6.67 -6.45 15.10
CA PHE A 30 -6.78 -5.03 15.40
C PHE A 30 -7.55 -4.31 14.29
N SER A 31 -8.00 -3.07 14.53
CA SER A 31 -8.88 -2.36 13.59
C SER A 31 -8.52 -0.90 13.36
N TYR A 32 -7.49 -0.38 14.02
CA TYR A 32 -7.17 1.05 14.13
C TYR A 32 -8.26 1.89 14.83
N ASN A 33 -7.84 2.97 15.48
CA ASN A 33 -8.74 4.00 15.98
C ASN A 33 -8.92 5.11 14.91
N PRO A 34 -10.13 5.34 14.38
CA PRO A 34 -10.32 6.32 13.31
C PRO A 34 -10.13 7.78 13.72
N THR A 35 -10.17 8.11 15.01
CA THR A 35 -10.05 9.49 15.50
C THR A 35 -8.66 9.81 16.07
N SER A 36 -7.80 8.81 16.26
CA SER A 36 -6.47 8.98 16.84
C SER A 36 -5.38 8.32 16.00
N GLN A 37 -4.20 8.92 16.04
CA GLN A 37 -2.98 8.42 15.41
C GLN A 37 -1.81 8.24 16.40
N GLU A 38 -2.07 8.31 17.71
CA GLU A 38 -1.06 8.15 18.76
C GLU A 38 -0.36 6.78 18.70
N LYS A 39 -1.11 5.72 18.39
CA LYS A 39 -0.57 4.35 18.27
C LYS A 39 -0.03 4.04 16.89
N CYS A 40 -0.75 4.49 15.86
CA CYS A 40 -0.47 4.16 14.47
C CYS A 40 -0.81 5.37 13.58
N PRO A 41 0.18 5.96 12.89
CA PRO A 41 -0.04 7.10 12.00
C PRO A 41 -1.14 6.83 10.98
N PHE A 42 -1.98 7.82 10.66
CA PHE A 42 -2.99 7.68 9.60
C PHE A 42 -2.37 7.32 8.25
N ALA A 43 -1.18 7.87 7.97
CA ALA A 43 -0.42 7.63 6.75
C ALA A 43 0.47 6.37 6.79
N ALA A 44 0.37 5.53 7.83
CA ALA A 44 1.13 4.30 7.90
C ALA A 44 0.80 3.36 6.73
N HIS A 45 1.82 2.72 6.15
CA HIS A 45 1.67 1.90 4.94
C HIS A 45 0.54 0.85 5.01
N THR A 46 0.48 0.08 6.10
CA THR A 46 -0.57 -0.95 6.31
C THR A 46 -1.96 -0.37 6.56
N ARG A 47 -2.05 0.91 6.93
CA ARG A 47 -3.31 1.63 7.18
C ARG A 47 -3.80 2.30 5.90
N LYS A 48 -2.90 2.87 5.10
CA LYS A 48 -3.18 3.34 3.74
C LYS A 48 -3.68 2.22 2.83
N THR A 49 -3.03 1.05 2.87
CA THR A 49 -3.33 -0.07 1.96
C THR A 49 -4.44 -1.01 2.45
N ASN A 50 -4.79 -0.96 3.73
CA ASN A 50 -5.95 -1.65 4.31
C ASN A 50 -6.48 -0.83 5.51
N PRO A 51 -7.39 0.13 5.26
CA PRO A 51 -7.84 1.13 6.25
C PRO A 51 -8.66 0.59 7.43
N ARG A 52 -9.19 -0.63 7.36
CA ARG A 52 -10.01 -1.24 8.44
C ARG A 52 -11.09 -0.26 8.93
N SER A 53 -11.17 0.05 10.23
CA SER A 53 -12.20 0.92 10.79
C SER A 53 -12.14 2.39 10.33
N ASP A 54 -11.15 2.79 9.53
CA ASP A 54 -11.17 4.10 8.86
C ASP A 54 -12.21 4.19 7.74
N LEU A 55 -12.70 3.07 7.22
CA LEU A 55 -13.73 2.99 6.17
C LEU A 55 -14.81 1.98 6.55
N LYS A 56 -15.97 2.08 5.89
CA LYS A 56 -17.02 1.08 6.02
C LYS A 56 -16.58 -0.23 5.36
N PRO A 57 -16.97 -1.40 5.89
CA PRO A 57 -16.58 -2.70 5.33
C PRO A 57 -16.90 -2.87 3.84
N GLU A 58 -17.98 -2.26 3.35
CA GLU A 58 -18.44 -2.32 1.97
C GLU A 58 -17.45 -1.65 1.02
N ASP A 59 -16.91 -0.50 1.42
CA ASP A 59 -15.91 0.25 0.67
C ASP A 59 -14.57 -0.49 0.64
N LEU A 60 -14.29 -1.36 1.61
CA LEU A 60 -13.01 -2.08 1.70
C LEU A 60 -12.95 -3.35 0.84
N LYS A 61 -14.06 -4.08 0.74
CA LYS A 61 -14.09 -5.44 0.17
C LYS A 61 -13.56 -5.47 -1.27
N ILE A 62 -13.93 -4.47 -2.07
CA ILE A 62 -13.59 -4.40 -3.49
C ILE A 62 -12.13 -4.01 -3.76
N HIS A 63 -11.42 -3.51 -2.75
CA HIS A 63 -10.04 -3.04 -2.86
C HIS A 63 -9.02 -4.04 -2.29
N ARG A 64 -9.45 -5.26 -1.96
CA ARG A 64 -8.56 -6.29 -1.41
C ARG A 64 -7.70 -6.92 -2.50
N ILE A 65 -6.42 -7.13 -2.17
CA ILE A 65 -5.45 -7.83 -3.01
C ILE A 65 -4.81 -8.99 -2.23
N ILE A 66 -4.44 -10.05 -2.94
CA ILE A 66 -3.57 -11.11 -2.42
C ILE A 66 -2.15 -10.83 -2.90
N ARG A 67 -1.19 -10.69 -1.98
CA ARG A 67 0.21 -10.38 -2.33
C ARG A 67 1.06 -11.66 -2.36
N ARG A 68 1.89 -11.80 -3.39
CA ARG A 68 2.87 -12.89 -3.57
C ARG A 68 4.21 -12.32 -4.03
N GLY A 69 4.70 -11.30 -3.31
CA GLY A 69 5.99 -10.70 -3.61
C GLY A 69 7.16 -11.51 -3.03
N ILE A 70 8.32 -11.38 -3.65
CA ILE A 70 9.60 -11.98 -3.22
C ILE A 70 10.71 -10.94 -3.32
N SER A 71 11.63 -10.92 -2.36
CA SER A 71 12.80 -10.03 -2.39
C SER A 71 13.77 -10.45 -3.49
N TYR A 72 14.53 -9.48 -4.04
CA TYR A 72 15.62 -9.74 -4.97
C TYR A 72 16.84 -8.90 -4.62
N GLY A 73 17.99 -9.31 -5.15
CA GLY A 73 19.26 -8.64 -4.92
C GLY A 73 19.96 -9.12 -3.64
N PRO A 74 21.20 -8.67 -3.44
CA PRO A 74 22.00 -9.02 -2.28
C PRO A 74 21.59 -8.21 -1.04
N GLU A 75 21.98 -8.70 0.14
CA GLU A 75 21.88 -7.95 1.39
C GLU A 75 22.69 -6.64 1.33
N VAL A 76 22.46 -5.75 2.28
CA VAL A 76 23.23 -4.49 2.40
C VAL A 76 24.66 -4.82 2.79
N SER A 77 25.62 -4.38 1.97
CA SER A 77 27.05 -4.55 2.27
C SER A 77 27.53 -3.62 3.40
N PRO A 78 28.63 -3.96 4.10
CA PRO A 78 29.20 -3.09 5.13
C PRO A 78 29.54 -1.68 4.59
N ASP A 79 30.04 -1.58 3.36
CA ASP A 79 30.40 -0.30 2.74
C ASP A 79 29.17 0.55 2.42
N GLU A 80 28.08 -0.05 1.91
CA GLU A 80 26.80 0.66 1.71
C GLU A 80 26.22 1.15 3.04
N ALA A 81 26.33 0.35 4.11
CA ALA A 81 25.88 0.74 5.44
C ALA A 81 26.72 1.90 6.01
N ALA A 82 28.04 1.86 5.84
CA ALA A 82 28.97 2.90 6.30
C ALA A 82 28.78 4.22 5.53
N THR A 83 28.60 4.14 4.21
CA THR A 83 28.44 5.32 3.33
C THR A 83 27.01 5.84 3.26
N LYS A 84 26.04 5.09 3.81
CA LYS A 84 24.59 5.37 3.73
C LYS A 84 24.11 5.55 2.29
N ARG A 85 24.72 4.83 1.35
CA ARG A 85 24.46 4.93 -0.08
C ARG A 85 24.29 3.55 -0.67
N THR A 86 23.27 3.38 -1.50
CA THR A 86 23.04 2.16 -2.27
C THR A 86 23.96 2.11 -3.48
N THR A 87 24.65 0.98 -3.65
CA THR A 87 25.52 0.70 -4.81
C THR A 87 25.08 -0.53 -5.58
N GLN A 88 24.37 -1.47 -4.94
CA GLN A 88 23.83 -2.68 -5.56
C GLN A 88 22.30 -2.63 -5.62
N ASP A 89 21.72 -3.09 -6.73
CA ASP A 89 20.26 -3.13 -6.91
C ASP A 89 19.64 -4.24 -6.05
N ARG A 90 18.56 -3.89 -5.35
CA ARG A 90 17.81 -4.77 -4.45
C ARG A 90 16.40 -4.22 -4.25
N GLY A 91 15.48 -5.11 -3.93
CA GLY A 91 14.12 -4.68 -3.64
C GLY A 91 13.14 -5.82 -3.57
N LEU A 92 11.95 -5.57 -4.11
CA LEU A 92 10.81 -6.48 -4.07
C LEU A 92 10.26 -6.68 -5.48
N LEU A 93 10.26 -7.93 -5.95
CA LEU A 93 9.42 -8.34 -7.07
C LEU A 93 7.98 -8.39 -6.57
N PHE A 94 7.26 -7.30 -6.72
CA PHE A 94 5.89 -7.19 -6.24
C PHE A 94 4.91 -7.84 -7.22
N ALA A 95 4.23 -8.89 -6.75
CA ALA A 95 3.09 -9.48 -7.44
C ALA A 95 1.85 -9.46 -6.55
N CYS A 96 0.70 -9.12 -7.14
CA CYS A 96 -0.58 -9.22 -6.45
C CYS A 96 -1.73 -9.64 -7.37
N TYR A 97 -2.72 -10.29 -6.77
CA TYR A 97 -3.88 -10.83 -7.46
C TYR A 97 -5.15 -10.14 -7.00
N GLN A 98 -6.01 -9.86 -7.97
CA GLN A 98 -7.35 -9.28 -7.82
C GLN A 98 -8.18 -9.64 -9.05
N SER A 99 -9.51 -9.64 -8.91
CA SER A 99 -10.42 -9.81 -10.05
C SER A 99 -10.53 -8.56 -10.93
N ASN A 100 -10.22 -7.38 -10.39
CA ASN A 100 -10.27 -6.11 -11.11
C ASN A 100 -9.11 -5.20 -10.68
N ILE A 101 -8.13 -5.01 -11.58
CA ILE A 101 -6.93 -4.18 -11.33
C ILE A 101 -7.31 -2.74 -11.00
N ALA A 102 -8.35 -2.20 -11.64
CA ALA A 102 -8.80 -0.83 -11.42
C ALA A 102 -9.34 -0.61 -10.00
N ASN A 103 -9.88 -1.65 -9.36
CA ASN A 103 -10.35 -1.62 -7.97
C ASN A 103 -9.26 -2.06 -6.97
N GLY A 104 -8.34 -2.93 -7.35
CA GLY A 104 -7.26 -3.41 -6.47
C GLY A 104 -6.03 -2.50 -6.51
N PHE A 105 -4.92 -3.04 -7.03
CA PHE A 105 -3.62 -2.38 -7.08
C PHE A 105 -3.66 -0.92 -7.56
N LYS A 106 -4.34 -0.66 -8.69
CA LYS A 106 -4.40 0.68 -9.28
C LYS A 106 -5.06 1.68 -8.34
N PHE A 107 -6.16 1.30 -7.70
CA PHE A 107 -6.88 2.17 -6.76
C PHE A 107 -6.06 2.43 -5.50
N ILE A 108 -5.47 1.40 -4.91
CA ILE A 108 -4.65 1.52 -3.71
C ILE A 108 -3.48 2.49 -3.96
N GLN A 109 -2.81 2.37 -5.11
CA GLN A 109 -1.62 3.16 -5.43
C GLN A 109 -1.97 4.60 -5.84
N GLN A 110 -2.94 4.79 -6.74
CA GLN A 110 -3.12 6.07 -7.42
C GLN A 110 -3.66 7.18 -6.53
N SER A 111 -3.50 8.43 -6.99
CA SER A 111 -4.36 9.55 -6.64
C SER A 111 -5.24 9.83 -7.87
N ARG A 112 -6.54 9.55 -7.80
CA ARG A 112 -7.44 9.89 -8.91
C ARG A 112 -8.05 11.27 -8.72
N HIS A 113 -7.63 12.24 -9.52
CA HIS A 113 -8.43 13.44 -9.77
C HIS A 113 -9.64 13.04 -10.63
N SER A 114 -10.86 13.31 -10.18
CA SER A 114 -11.99 13.43 -11.10
C SER A 114 -12.16 14.91 -11.42
N PHE A 115 -12.05 15.26 -12.69
CA PHE A 115 -12.46 16.56 -13.20
C PHE A 115 -13.94 16.82 -12.84
N PRO A 116 -14.31 18.04 -12.41
CA PRO A 116 -15.71 18.43 -12.40
C PRO A 116 -16.17 18.59 -13.86
N GLY A 117 -17.21 17.84 -14.24
CA GLY A 117 -18.04 18.24 -15.36
C GLY A 117 -18.57 19.65 -15.08
N THR A 118 -18.42 20.51 -16.07
CA THR A 118 -18.90 21.88 -16.09
C THR A 118 -20.39 21.97 -15.71
N GLY A 119 -20.73 22.73 -14.66
CA GLY A 119 -21.95 23.55 -14.69
C GLY A 119 -23.25 23.11 -13.99
N ARG A 120 -23.27 22.27 -12.94
CA ARG A 120 -24.50 22.14 -12.10
C ARG A 120 -24.22 22.28 -10.60
N ARG A 121 -24.86 23.28 -9.99
CA ARG A 121 -24.73 23.69 -8.58
C ARG A 121 -25.31 22.59 -7.66
N ASN A 122 -24.66 22.39 -6.50
CA ASN A 122 -25.14 21.65 -5.32
C ASN A 122 -24.98 20.12 -5.31
N VAL A 123 -23.79 19.60 -5.65
CA VAL A 123 -23.43 18.20 -5.35
C VAL A 123 -22.16 18.18 -4.49
N TRP A 124 -22.28 17.76 -3.23
CA TRP A 124 -21.13 17.42 -2.39
C TRP A 124 -20.37 16.25 -3.05
N ARG A 125 -19.11 16.46 -3.42
CA ARG A 125 -18.24 15.45 -4.04
C ARG A 125 -17.01 15.24 -3.17
N PRO A 126 -16.72 14.02 -2.67
CA PRO A 126 -15.39 13.74 -2.16
C PRO A 126 -14.42 13.57 -3.33
N THR A 127 -13.48 14.51 -3.40
CA THR A 127 -12.34 14.60 -4.31
C THR A 127 -11.23 13.61 -3.90
N ALA A 128 -10.62 12.96 -4.91
CA ALA A 128 -9.54 11.98 -4.84
C ALA A 128 -9.92 10.52 -4.49
N VAL A 129 -10.02 9.62 -5.48
CA VAL A 129 -10.33 8.19 -5.24
C VAL A 129 -9.13 7.28 -5.50
N GLY A 130 -8.25 7.25 -4.51
CA GLY A 130 -7.15 6.31 -4.31
C GLY A 130 -6.41 6.64 -3.00
N TRP A 131 -5.55 5.73 -2.51
CA TRP A 131 -5.13 5.76 -1.10
C TRP A 131 -3.69 6.24 -0.85
N ALA A 132 -2.70 5.54 -1.40
CA ALA A 132 -1.29 5.72 -1.05
C ALA A 132 -0.74 7.10 -1.48
N ASN A 133 -1.09 7.55 -2.68
CA ASN A 133 -0.66 8.85 -3.21
C ASN A 133 -1.55 10.02 -2.77
N ASN A 134 -2.64 9.78 -2.03
CA ASN A 134 -3.59 10.81 -1.64
C ASN A 134 -3.28 11.36 -0.25
N VAL A 135 -2.83 12.61 -0.17
CA VAL A 135 -2.46 13.27 1.09
C VAL A 135 -3.61 13.46 2.07
N GLY A 136 -4.85 13.47 1.59
CA GLY A 136 -6.05 13.60 2.42
C GLY A 136 -6.62 12.27 2.89
N PHE A 137 -6.05 11.14 2.48
CA PHE A 137 -6.52 9.81 2.85
C PHE A 137 -5.77 9.26 4.07
N PRO A 138 -6.42 8.56 5.03
CA PRO A 138 -7.87 8.41 5.18
C PRO A 138 -8.56 9.76 5.43
N PHE A 139 -9.81 9.89 4.98
CA PHE A 139 -10.54 11.16 5.00
C PHE A 139 -11.06 11.53 6.40
N ASN A 140 -11.43 12.80 6.57
CA ASN A 140 -12.08 13.35 7.77
C ASN A 140 -11.29 13.09 9.06
N LYS A 141 -9.97 13.29 9.00
CA LYS A 141 -9.08 13.11 10.15
C LYS A 141 -8.74 14.43 10.82
N PRO A 142 -8.45 14.44 12.13
CA PRO A 142 -8.10 15.68 12.85
C PRO A 142 -6.83 16.35 12.33
N GLN A 143 -5.92 15.59 11.74
CA GLN A 143 -4.72 16.09 11.07
C GLN A 143 -4.63 15.52 9.66
N GLN A 144 -4.03 16.30 8.74
CA GLN A 144 -3.78 15.85 7.38
C GLN A 144 -2.76 14.69 7.37
N PRO A 145 -3.14 13.48 6.92
CA PRO A 145 -2.25 12.31 7.00
C PRO A 145 -0.98 12.45 6.16
N GLY A 146 -1.11 12.93 4.92
CA GLY A 146 -0.02 12.98 3.94
C GLY A 146 0.15 11.69 3.13
N PHE A 147 1.32 11.53 2.52
CA PHE A 147 1.64 10.39 1.65
C PHE A 147 1.93 9.11 2.44
N ASP A 148 1.71 7.96 1.80
CA ASP A 148 2.36 6.73 2.23
C ASP A 148 3.89 6.87 2.10
N ALA A 149 4.62 6.70 3.20
CA ALA A 149 6.08 6.90 3.20
C ALA A 149 6.84 5.90 2.30
N ILE A 150 6.30 4.69 2.13
CA ILE A 150 6.97 3.58 1.46
C ILE A 150 6.66 3.57 -0.03
N ILE A 151 5.37 3.55 -0.39
CA ILE A 151 4.94 3.41 -1.79
C ILE A 151 4.30 4.69 -2.36
N GLY A 152 4.09 5.73 -1.55
CA GLY A 152 3.47 6.97 -2.02
C GLY A 152 4.36 7.69 -3.02
N GLN A 153 3.80 8.04 -4.17
CA GLN A 153 4.49 8.67 -5.30
C GLN A 153 3.84 10.00 -5.67
N THR A 154 4.66 10.93 -6.16
CA THR A 154 4.23 12.24 -6.69
C THR A 154 5.13 12.62 -7.85
N ASN A 155 4.60 13.39 -8.81
CA ASN A 155 5.40 13.94 -9.90
C ASN A 155 6.24 15.16 -9.46
N ASN A 156 5.91 15.75 -8.31
CA ASN A 156 6.66 16.85 -7.70
C ASN A 156 7.72 16.29 -6.76
N VAL A 157 8.87 15.95 -7.33
CA VAL A 157 10.05 15.44 -6.60
C VAL A 157 10.41 16.42 -5.47
N GLY A 158 10.47 15.94 -4.22
CA GLY A 158 10.85 16.73 -3.04
C GLY A 158 9.73 17.22 -2.12
N LEU A 159 8.45 16.93 -2.40
CA LEU A 159 7.30 17.44 -1.64
C LEU A 159 6.42 16.35 -1.02
N ARG A 160 6.97 15.16 -0.74
CA ARG A 160 6.22 14.15 0.03
C ARG A 160 6.36 14.46 1.52
N THR A 161 5.23 14.68 2.18
CA THR A 161 5.17 14.82 3.64
C THR A 161 4.14 13.87 4.23
N MET A 162 4.34 13.50 5.49
CA MET A 162 3.36 12.79 6.30
C MET A 162 3.31 13.35 7.71
N SER A 163 2.21 13.15 8.43
CA SER A 163 2.10 13.49 9.85
C SER A 163 1.93 12.23 10.71
N GLY A 164 1.92 12.41 12.04
CA GLY A 164 1.67 11.33 13.00
C GLY A 164 2.87 10.43 13.31
N SER A 165 4.03 10.65 12.70
CA SER A 165 5.24 9.84 12.96
C SER A 165 5.83 10.07 14.36
N ASN A 166 5.56 11.21 14.98
CA ASN A 166 5.95 11.53 16.35
C ASN A 166 4.73 11.43 17.29
N PRO A 167 4.68 10.44 18.20
CA PRO A 167 3.56 10.28 19.14
C PRO A 167 3.35 11.49 20.07
N ASN A 168 4.42 12.24 20.38
CA ASN A 168 4.36 13.41 21.26
C ASN A 168 3.94 14.69 20.51
N SER A 169 3.95 14.66 19.17
CA SER A 169 3.56 15.78 18.33
C SER A 169 2.98 15.26 17.03
N VAL A 170 1.74 14.79 17.10
CA VAL A 170 1.06 14.09 16.00
C VAL A 170 0.81 14.98 14.77
N SER A 171 0.85 16.31 14.92
CA SER A 171 0.74 17.27 13.82
C SER A 171 2.08 17.61 13.17
N ALA A 172 3.21 17.22 13.76
CA ALA A 172 4.52 17.53 13.21
C ALA A 172 4.71 16.85 11.83
N PRO A 173 5.08 17.61 10.79
CA PRO A 173 5.34 17.02 9.49
C PRO A 173 6.69 16.28 9.49
N LEU A 174 6.69 15.09 8.88
CA LEU A 174 7.88 14.37 8.47
C LEU A 174 8.08 14.57 6.97
N ASN A 175 9.19 15.21 6.61
CA ASN A 175 9.57 15.41 5.21
C ASN A 175 10.22 14.13 4.66
N LEU A 176 9.66 13.62 3.57
CA LEU A 176 10.10 12.41 2.87
C LEU A 176 10.84 12.82 1.59
N ASN A 177 11.99 13.48 1.78
CA ASN A 177 12.77 14.12 0.71
C ASN A 177 13.23 13.15 -0.38
N GLU A 178 13.48 11.89 0.00
CA GLU A 178 13.90 10.82 -0.91
C GLU A 178 12.78 9.82 -1.12
N GLN A 179 12.73 9.22 -2.32
CA GLN A 179 11.86 8.08 -2.61
C GLN A 179 12.62 6.77 -2.38
N TRP A 180 12.29 6.06 -1.30
CA TRP A 180 12.97 4.81 -0.93
C TRP A 180 12.64 3.62 -1.84
N VAL A 181 11.56 3.69 -2.61
CA VAL A 181 11.13 2.63 -3.53
C VAL A 181 10.99 3.18 -4.94
N GLY A 182 11.97 2.89 -5.80
CA GLY A 182 11.91 3.14 -7.24
C GLY A 182 11.14 2.05 -7.98
N THR A 183 10.38 2.41 -9.03
CA THR A 183 9.71 1.44 -9.90
C THR A 183 10.46 1.32 -11.22
N HIS A 184 11.07 0.15 -11.48
CA HIS A 184 11.90 -0.08 -12.66
C HIS A 184 11.20 -0.89 -13.78
N GLY A 185 9.96 -1.33 -13.54
CA GLY A 185 9.16 -2.06 -14.52
C GLY A 185 7.77 -2.37 -13.97
N ARG A 186 6.80 -2.59 -14.86
CA ARG A 186 5.45 -3.02 -14.52
C ARG A 186 4.78 -3.69 -15.69
N GLU A 187 3.97 -4.70 -15.41
CA GLU A 187 3.06 -5.31 -16.39
C GLU A 187 1.78 -5.78 -15.70
N TYR A 188 0.67 -5.79 -16.44
CA TYR A 188 -0.59 -6.39 -16.01
C TYR A 188 -0.84 -7.69 -16.75
N LEU A 189 -0.87 -8.79 -16.02
CA LEU A 189 -1.06 -10.13 -16.55
C LEU A 189 -2.42 -10.69 -16.11
N PHE A 190 -2.98 -11.56 -16.95
CA PHE A 190 -4.15 -12.37 -16.62
C PHE A 190 -3.71 -13.82 -16.40
N VAL A 191 -4.13 -14.43 -15.30
CA VAL A 191 -3.90 -15.86 -15.02
C VAL A 191 -5.18 -16.62 -15.35
N PRO A 192 -5.27 -17.28 -16.52
CA PRO A 192 -6.45 -18.05 -16.90
C PRO A 192 -6.67 -19.27 -15.99
N SER A 193 -7.90 -19.79 -15.99
CA SER A 193 -8.19 -21.09 -15.39
C SER A 193 -7.47 -22.20 -16.16
N ILE A 194 -7.27 -23.35 -15.50
CA ILE A 194 -6.70 -24.55 -16.13
C ILE A 194 -7.53 -24.98 -17.35
N SER A 195 -8.86 -24.89 -17.27
CA SER A 195 -9.74 -25.18 -18.41
C SER A 195 -9.52 -24.23 -19.58
N ALA A 196 -9.40 -22.92 -19.34
CA ALA A 196 -9.15 -21.95 -20.41
C ALA A 196 -7.76 -22.18 -21.05
N LEU A 197 -6.73 -22.51 -20.26
CA LEU A 197 -5.43 -22.92 -20.79
C LEU A 197 -5.56 -24.11 -21.75
N ARG A 198 -6.25 -25.17 -21.32
CA ARG A 198 -6.41 -26.39 -22.11
C ARG A 198 -7.28 -26.19 -23.35
N ASP A 199 -8.40 -25.48 -23.21
CA ASP A 199 -9.45 -25.47 -24.23
C ASP A 199 -9.32 -24.29 -25.21
N THR A 200 -8.61 -23.21 -24.83
CA THR A 200 -8.43 -22.00 -25.66
C THR A 200 -6.99 -21.77 -26.09
N PHE A 201 -6.01 -22.01 -25.21
CA PHE A 201 -4.61 -21.65 -25.46
C PHE A 201 -3.71 -22.84 -25.86
N ALA A 202 -4.16 -24.09 -25.67
CA ALA A 202 -3.41 -25.26 -26.09
C ALA A 202 -3.69 -25.64 -27.55
N LEU A 203 -2.68 -26.20 -28.22
CA LEU A 203 -2.84 -26.77 -29.56
C LEU A 203 -3.80 -27.96 -29.49
N LYS A 204 -4.85 -27.94 -30.32
CA LYS A 204 -5.68 -29.13 -30.52
C LYS A 204 -4.83 -30.21 -31.18
N GLN A 205 -4.70 -31.38 -30.55
CA GLN A 205 -4.16 -32.54 -31.25
C GLN A 205 -5.07 -32.83 -32.45
N LYS A 206 -4.49 -32.84 -33.65
CA LYS A 206 -5.18 -33.36 -34.83
C LYS A 206 -5.37 -34.86 -34.62
N THR A 207 -6.59 -35.28 -34.31
CA THR A 207 -6.95 -36.69 -34.43
C THR A 207 -7.03 -37.00 -35.92
N GLU A 208 -5.92 -37.44 -36.52
CA GLU A 208 -5.95 -38.10 -37.82
C GLU A 208 -6.61 -39.47 -37.61
N LEU A 209 -7.92 -39.52 -37.85
CA LEU A 209 -8.62 -40.78 -38.06
C LEU A 209 -8.18 -41.29 -39.45
N ARG A 210 -7.32 -42.31 -39.44
CA ARG A 210 -7.06 -43.18 -40.58
C ARG A 210 -8.20 -44.16 -40.78
#